data_AF-A0A923ALM3-F1
#
_entry.id   AF-A0A923ALM3-F1
#
_cell.length_a   1.000
_cell.length_b   1.000
_cell.length_c   1.000
_cell.angle_alpha   90.00
_cell.angle_beta   90.00
_cell.angle_gamma   90.00
#
_symmetry.space_group_name_H-M   'P 1'
#
loop_
_entity.id
_entity.type
_entity.pdbx_description
1 polymer ?
#
loop_
_entity_poly.entity_id
_entity_poly.type
_entity_poly.pdbx_seq_one_letter_code
_entity_poly.pdbx_strand_id
1 'polypeptide(L)'
;MQIVTCAGPPRRVSCSGGCRSTTSAPRRSNGSSSRSRTWPRTMRQITDRSGSVRLWYEPNEIESIARDTLRQAGLWPTFDEPRVDIERLLETHLAAEVDYGVELEAEVLGYTVFDRPIRVVVNRRLTDAALGPNASIGAVGRWRATIAHEAAHVLLHAVLYPITAASSGRAASRCFRDVIADGARPRDWREVQANMGMAALLMPRSVFASVAELSLAPFGPVVPPVGATTLTGRHLVDVLAQSFQVSRRAAVIRLAELGFMSLSAAPDPRALEPVERKPAP
;
A
#
# COMPACT_ATOMS: atom_id res chain seq x y z
N MET A 1 50.22 20.61 4.03
CA MET A 1 50.82 21.00 2.74
C MET A 1 49.80 21.84 1.99
N GLN A 2 49.91 23.16 2.12
CA GLN A 2 49.10 24.17 1.42
C GLN A 2 49.62 24.33 -0.01
N ILE A 3 48.76 24.54 -1.02
CA ILE A 3 48.94 25.57 -2.06
C ILE A 3 47.55 26.09 -2.49
N VAL A 4 47.42 27.40 -2.46
CA VAL A 4 46.36 28.27 -3.01
C VAL A 4 46.78 28.71 -4.42
N THR A 5 45.87 28.94 -5.37
CA THR A 5 45.87 30.13 -6.26
C THR A 5 44.62 30.21 -7.16
N CYS A 6 44.22 31.46 -7.43
CA CYS A 6 43.01 31.94 -8.09
C CYS A 6 43.26 32.48 -9.52
N ALA A 7 42.18 33.02 -10.14
CA ALA A 7 42.05 33.89 -11.33
C ALA A 7 41.73 33.17 -12.66
N GLY A 8 40.79 33.55 -13.52
CA GLY A 8 39.85 34.67 -13.68
C GLY A 8 39.26 34.59 -15.12
N PRO A 9 38.11 35.22 -15.47
CA PRO A 9 37.38 34.94 -16.73
C PRO A 9 37.66 35.96 -17.86
N PRO A 10 37.38 35.63 -19.15
CA PRO A 10 37.31 36.63 -20.21
C PRO A 10 35.89 36.90 -20.75
N ARG A 11 35.51 38.17 -20.60
CA ARG A 11 34.97 39.16 -21.57
C ARG A 11 33.79 38.86 -22.51
N ARG A 12 32.93 39.90 -22.53
CA ARG A 12 31.76 40.19 -23.37
C ARG A 12 32.12 40.40 -24.84
N VAL A 13 31.20 40.01 -25.73
CA VAL A 13 31.09 40.53 -27.10
C VAL A 13 29.70 41.13 -27.27
N SER A 14 29.66 42.39 -27.68
CA SER A 14 28.49 43.14 -28.11
C SER A 14 28.36 43.09 -29.63
N CYS A 15 27.17 42.81 -30.16
CA CYS A 15 26.79 43.22 -31.50
C CYS A 15 25.39 43.84 -31.47
N SER A 16 25.35 45.09 -31.91
CA SER A 16 24.21 45.94 -32.19
C SER A 16 23.76 45.76 -33.65
N GLY A 17 22.47 45.89 -33.91
CA GLY A 17 21.93 46.01 -35.28
C GLY A 17 20.48 45.56 -35.37
N GLY A 18 19.54 46.50 -35.24
CA GLY A 18 18.12 46.27 -35.47
C GLY A 18 17.69 46.53 -36.91
N CYS A 19 16.58 45.93 -37.33
CA CYS A 19 15.57 46.57 -38.20
C CYS A 19 14.28 45.74 -38.24
N ARG A 20 13.17 46.48 -38.40
CA ARG A 20 11.73 46.14 -38.30
C ARG A 20 11.33 45.18 -39.46
N SER A 21 10.27 44.36 -39.42
CA SER A 21 8.85 44.74 -39.33
C SER A 21 7.94 43.49 -39.23
N THR A 22 6.89 43.59 -38.42
CA THR A 22 5.51 43.07 -38.58
C THR A 22 5.24 41.75 -39.36
N THR A 23 4.83 40.71 -38.63
CA THR A 23 3.63 39.90 -38.99
C THR A 23 3.11 39.10 -37.79
N SER A 24 1.85 39.36 -37.42
CA SER A 24 0.83 38.44 -36.89
C SER A 24 1.25 37.33 -35.90
N ALA A 25 0.90 37.56 -34.63
CA ALA A 25 0.85 36.55 -33.57
C ALA A 25 -0.32 35.56 -33.76
N PRO A 26 -0.13 34.25 -33.52
CA PRO A 26 -1.21 33.38 -33.11
C PRO A 26 -1.29 33.29 -31.58
N ARG A 27 -2.41 33.76 -31.04
CA ARG A 27 -2.88 33.45 -29.68
C ARG A 27 -2.83 31.93 -29.48
N ARG A 28 -1.94 31.44 -28.61
CA ARG A 28 -2.07 30.09 -28.04
C ARG A 28 -2.85 30.21 -26.74
N SER A 29 -4.08 29.73 -26.82
CA SER A 29 -5.02 29.56 -25.72
C SER A 29 -4.43 28.69 -24.62
N ASN A 30 -4.55 29.20 -23.39
CA ASN A 30 -4.48 28.41 -22.16
C ASN A 30 -5.56 27.31 -22.21
N GLY A 31 -5.15 26.10 -22.60
CA GLY A 31 -5.92 24.89 -22.37
C GLY A 31 -5.49 24.32 -21.02
N SER A 32 -6.22 24.67 -19.96
CA SER A 32 -6.19 23.92 -18.72
C SER A 32 -6.67 22.51 -19.00
N SER A 33 -5.74 21.57 -19.24
CA SER A 33 -6.06 20.16 -19.25
C SER A 33 -6.39 19.76 -17.81
N SER A 34 -7.66 19.92 -17.42
CA SER A 34 -8.20 19.18 -16.29
C SER A 34 -8.00 17.70 -16.64
N ARG A 35 -7.01 17.09 -15.99
CA ARG A 35 -6.84 15.64 -16.01
C ARG A 35 -8.07 15.07 -15.34
N SER A 36 -9.09 14.76 -16.15
CA SER A 36 -10.20 13.94 -15.71
C SER A 36 -9.60 12.61 -15.27
N ARG A 37 -9.64 12.34 -13.97
CA ARG A 37 -9.37 11.01 -13.44
C ARG A 37 -10.44 10.10 -14.04
N THR A 38 -10.10 9.36 -15.08
CA THR A 38 -10.91 8.25 -15.58
C THR A 38 -10.75 7.10 -14.59
N TRP A 39 -11.76 6.91 -13.76
CA TRP A 39 -11.80 5.89 -12.71
C TRP A 39 -12.17 4.51 -13.29
N PRO A 40 -11.69 3.40 -12.70
CA PRO A 40 -11.98 2.06 -13.17
C PRO A 40 -13.48 1.72 -13.07
N ARG A 41 -14.01 1.15 -14.16
CA ARG A 41 -15.41 0.78 -14.37
C ARG A 41 -15.77 -0.51 -13.62
N THR A 42 -15.85 -0.52 -12.28
CA THR A 42 -16.53 -1.61 -11.53
C THR A 42 -16.78 -1.36 -10.02
N MET A 43 -16.58 -0.16 -9.48
CA MET A 43 -16.98 0.14 -8.09
C MET A 43 -18.50 -0.06 -7.88
N ARG A 44 -18.89 -0.91 -6.94
CA ARG A 44 -20.30 -1.10 -6.56
C ARG A 44 -20.64 -0.24 -5.34
N GLN A 45 -21.65 0.61 -5.48
CA GLN A 45 -22.27 1.28 -4.34
C GLN A 45 -23.39 0.40 -3.80
N ILE A 46 -23.25 -0.02 -2.54
CA ILE A 46 -24.28 -0.78 -1.82
C ILE A 46 -24.85 0.14 -0.76
N THR A 47 -26.11 0.54 -0.92
CA THR A 47 -26.83 1.28 0.11
C THR A 47 -27.43 0.29 1.10
N ASP A 48 -27.11 0.40 2.38
CA ASP A 48 -27.77 -0.41 3.40
C ASP A 48 -29.14 0.16 3.80
N ARG A 49 -29.89 -0.58 4.62
CA ARG A 49 -31.24 -0.18 5.08
C ARG A 49 -31.25 1.16 5.86
N SER A 50 -30.09 1.64 6.32
CA SER A 50 -29.95 2.93 7.00
C SER A 50 -29.73 4.11 6.04
N GLY A 51 -29.61 3.85 4.73
CA GLY A 51 -29.26 4.85 3.73
C GLY A 51 -27.75 5.13 3.63
N SER A 52 -26.91 4.35 4.34
CA SER A 52 -25.46 4.50 4.29
C SER A 52 -24.90 3.85 3.03
N VAL A 53 -24.08 4.59 2.27
CA VAL A 53 -23.41 4.11 1.06
C VAL A 53 -22.14 3.35 1.45
N ARG A 54 -22.02 2.10 1.00
CA ARG A 54 -20.81 1.28 1.11
C ARG A 54 -20.19 1.13 -0.27
N LEU A 55 -18.87 1.23 -0.35
CA LEU A 55 -18.14 0.92 -1.57
C LEU A 55 -17.65 -0.52 -1.50
N TRP A 56 -17.97 -1.31 -2.50
CA TRP A 56 -17.45 -2.65 -2.59
C TRP A 56 -16.55 -2.78 -3.81
N TYR A 57 -15.29 -3.14 -3.56
CA TYR A 57 -14.33 -3.56 -4.57
C TYR A 57 -14.09 -5.06 -4.42
N GLU A 58 -14.15 -5.77 -5.54
CA GLU A 58 -13.70 -7.15 -5.59
C GLU A 58 -12.18 -7.24 -5.40
N PRO A 59 -11.65 -8.37 -4.88
CA PRO A 59 -10.22 -8.53 -4.66
C PRO A 59 -9.36 -8.21 -5.91
N ASN A 60 -9.79 -8.66 -7.10
CA ASN A 60 -9.08 -8.38 -8.35
C ASN A 60 -9.13 -6.91 -8.78
N GLU A 61 -10.15 -6.16 -8.35
CA GLU A 61 -10.22 -4.72 -8.58
C GLU A 61 -9.22 -3.99 -7.69
N ILE A 62 -9.12 -4.38 -6.41
CA ILE A 62 -8.12 -3.83 -5.48
C ILE A 62 -6.70 -4.06 -6.01
N GLU A 63 -6.41 -5.27 -6.51
CA GLU A 63 -5.13 -5.58 -7.15
C GLU A 63 -4.86 -4.70 -8.38
N SER A 64 -5.88 -4.49 -9.21
CA SER A 64 -5.75 -3.66 -10.43
C SER A 64 -5.54 -2.18 -10.07
N ILE A 65 -6.30 -1.67 -9.10
CA ILE A 65 -6.17 -0.30 -8.59
C ILE A 65 -4.77 -0.08 -8.01
N ALA A 66 -4.30 -1.00 -7.15
CA ALA A 66 -2.96 -0.92 -6.58
C ALA A 66 -1.88 -0.93 -7.67
N ARG A 67 -1.97 -1.87 -8.63
CA ARG A 67 -1.04 -1.93 -9.77
C ARG A 67 -1.00 -0.65 -10.58
N ASP A 68 -2.16 -0.16 -10.98
CA ASP A 68 -2.24 0.99 -11.87
C ASP A 68 -1.77 2.26 -11.16
N THR A 69 -2.06 2.38 -9.85
CA THR A 69 -1.56 3.48 -9.00
C THR A 69 -0.04 3.44 -8.88
N LEU A 70 0.55 2.28 -8.57
CA LEU A 70 2.01 2.12 -8.50
C LEU A 70 2.69 2.46 -9.82
N ARG A 71 2.12 2.02 -10.95
CA ARG A 71 2.63 2.35 -12.29
C ARG A 71 2.54 3.84 -12.59
N GLN A 72 1.40 4.48 -12.29
CA GLN A 72 1.23 5.92 -12.49
C GLN A 72 2.15 6.75 -11.60
N ALA A 73 2.51 6.24 -10.42
CA ALA A 73 3.49 6.86 -9.52
C ALA A 73 4.95 6.64 -9.97
N GLY A 74 5.19 5.75 -10.93
CA GLY A 74 6.55 5.31 -11.29
C GLY A 74 7.22 4.49 -10.18
N LEU A 75 6.43 3.81 -9.35
CA LEU A 75 6.86 3.03 -8.18
C LEU A 75 6.57 1.53 -8.35
N TRP A 76 6.33 1.10 -9.60
CA TRP A 76 6.14 -0.32 -9.89
C TRP A 76 7.46 -1.08 -9.67
N PRO A 77 7.49 -2.10 -8.80
CA PRO A 77 8.74 -2.78 -8.46
C PRO A 77 9.20 -3.70 -9.58
N THR A 78 10.49 -4.06 -9.53
CA THR A 78 11.10 -5.03 -10.46
C THR A 78 11.39 -6.34 -9.73
N PHE A 79 11.88 -7.36 -10.44
CA PHE A 79 12.27 -8.62 -9.80
C PHE A 79 13.54 -8.48 -8.97
N ASP A 80 14.48 -7.62 -9.40
CA ASP A 80 15.74 -7.37 -8.69
C ASP A 80 15.56 -6.38 -7.53
N GLU A 81 14.61 -5.45 -7.66
CA GLU A 81 14.22 -4.51 -6.61
C GLU A 81 12.70 -4.61 -6.34
N PRO A 82 12.27 -5.66 -5.61
CA PRO A 82 10.85 -5.94 -5.37
C PRO A 82 10.21 -5.05 -4.30
N ARG A 83 11.01 -4.32 -3.54
CA ARG A 83 10.53 -3.40 -2.49
C ARG A 83 9.83 -2.19 -3.12
N VAL A 84 8.58 -1.96 -2.75
CA VAL A 84 7.85 -0.72 -3.07
C VAL A 84 8.20 0.39 -2.07
N ASP A 85 8.47 1.59 -2.57
CA ASP A 85 8.59 2.81 -1.76
C ASP A 85 7.18 3.33 -1.42
N ILE A 86 6.64 2.86 -0.28
CA ILE A 86 5.25 3.11 0.09
C ILE A 86 5.08 4.52 0.69
N GLU A 87 6.12 5.02 1.33
CA GLU A 87 6.23 6.37 1.85
C GLU A 87 6.07 7.37 0.71
N ARG A 88 6.86 7.23 -0.36
CA ARG A 88 6.74 8.08 -1.55
C ARG A 88 5.39 7.96 -2.25
N LEU A 89 4.80 6.77 -2.30
CA LEU A 89 3.45 6.61 -2.84
C LEU A 89 2.45 7.45 -2.05
N LEU A 90 2.47 7.33 -0.73
CA LEU A 90 1.52 8.00 0.16
C LEU A 90 1.69 9.52 0.15
N GLU A 91 2.92 9.99 0.35
CA GLU A 91 3.23 11.42 0.49
C GLU A 91 3.16 12.15 -0.85
N THR A 92 3.77 11.58 -1.90
CA THR A 92 3.92 12.29 -3.17
C THR A 92 2.77 12.02 -4.13
N HIS A 93 2.41 10.75 -4.35
CA HIS A 93 1.42 10.40 -5.36
C HIS A 93 -0.02 10.56 -4.84
N LEU A 94 -0.27 10.12 -3.60
CA LEU A 94 -1.57 10.26 -2.95
C LEU A 94 -1.75 11.63 -2.27
N ALA A 95 -0.68 12.41 -2.16
CA ALA A 95 -0.67 13.77 -1.60
C ALA A 95 -1.25 13.83 -0.17
N ALA A 96 -0.94 12.82 0.64
CA ALA A 96 -1.25 12.83 2.07
C ALA A 96 -0.13 13.52 2.86
N GLU A 97 -0.50 14.30 3.86
CA GLU A 97 0.45 14.76 4.88
C GLU A 97 0.62 13.66 5.92
N VAL A 98 1.86 13.24 6.17
CA VAL A 98 2.14 12.12 7.07
C VAL A 98 2.89 12.60 8.30
N ASP A 99 2.40 12.24 9.48
CA ASP A 99 3.07 12.48 10.77
C ASP A 99 3.51 11.14 11.38
N TYR A 100 4.81 10.94 11.46
CA TYR A 100 5.44 9.73 12.01
C TYR A 100 5.81 9.85 13.50
N GLY A 101 5.61 11.03 14.11
CA GLY A 101 6.15 11.40 15.41
C GLY A 101 5.13 11.47 16.54
N VAL A 102 3.85 11.14 16.29
CA VAL A 102 2.81 11.21 17.31
C VAL A 102 2.80 9.96 18.18
N GLU A 103 2.84 10.17 19.50
CA GLU A 103 2.59 9.11 20.47
C GLU A 103 1.09 8.79 20.51
N LEU A 104 0.72 7.56 20.13
CA LEU A 104 -0.66 7.09 20.17
C LEU A 104 -0.86 6.06 21.30
N GLU A 105 -2.11 5.72 21.59
CA GLU A 105 -2.46 4.59 22.45
C GLU A 105 -1.78 3.30 21.93
N ALA A 106 -1.46 2.37 22.85
CA ALA A 106 -0.53 1.27 22.56
C ALA A 106 -1.05 0.33 21.44
N GLU A 107 -2.37 0.22 21.32
CA GLU A 107 -3.08 -0.61 20.36
C GLU A 107 -3.21 0.06 18.99
N VAL A 108 -3.10 1.39 18.93
CA VAL A 108 -3.27 2.18 17.70
C VAL A 108 -1.92 2.34 17.00
N LEU A 109 -1.77 1.66 15.86
CA LEU A 109 -0.55 1.75 15.06
C LEU A 109 -0.54 2.97 14.12
N GLY A 110 -1.71 3.42 13.69
CA GLY A 110 -1.89 4.56 12.82
C GLY A 110 -3.37 4.81 12.54
N TYR A 111 -3.65 5.95 11.93
CA TYR A 111 -4.99 6.30 11.46
C TYR A 111 -4.94 7.33 10.34
N THR A 112 -6.01 7.37 9.54
CA THR A 112 -6.23 8.36 8.50
C THR A 112 -7.35 9.33 8.90
N VAL A 113 -7.09 10.63 8.68
CA VAL A 113 -8.06 11.71 8.78
C VAL A 113 -8.36 12.23 7.39
N PHE A 114 -9.60 12.04 6.93
CA PHE A 114 -10.04 12.42 5.58
C PHE A 114 -10.43 13.89 5.44
N ASP A 115 -9.75 14.78 6.15
CA ASP A 115 -9.86 16.22 5.93
C ASP A 115 -9.05 16.63 4.67
N ARG A 116 -9.05 17.92 4.34
CA ARG A 116 -8.19 18.45 3.26
C ARG A 116 -7.19 19.45 3.85
N PRO A 117 -5.87 19.20 3.74
CA PRO A 117 -5.23 18.00 3.16
C PRO A 117 -5.54 16.72 3.97
N ILE A 118 -5.50 15.56 3.29
CA ILE A 118 -5.67 14.27 3.98
C ILE A 118 -4.45 14.06 4.86
N ARG A 119 -4.67 13.71 6.12
CA ARG A 119 -3.59 13.47 7.08
C ARG A 119 -3.53 12.01 7.47
N VAL A 120 -2.34 11.44 7.49
CA VAL A 120 -2.06 10.10 8.02
C VAL A 120 -1.15 10.25 9.22
N VAL A 121 -1.49 9.59 10.32
CA VAL A 121 -0.68 9.58 11.53
C VAL A 121 -0.22 8.17 11.80
N VAL A 122 1.07 7.99 12.04
CA VAL A 122 1.70 6.71 12.39
C VAL A 122 2.27 6.83 13.80
N ASN A 123 2.05 5.81 14.62
CA ASN A 123 2.51 5.79 16.01
C ASN A 123 4.04 5.89 16.06
N ARG A 124 4.56 6.87 16.79
CA ARG A 124 5.99 7.11 16.99
C ARG A 124 6.73 5.85 17.44
N ARG A 125 6.16 5.07 18.38
CA ARG A 125 6.80 3.82 18.84
C ARG A 125 7.05 2.84 17.70
N LEU A 126 6.14 2.79 16.73
CA LEU A 126 6.27 1.92 15.57
C LEU A 126 7.34 2.44 14.61
N THR A 127 7.38 3.75 14.39
CA THR A 127 8.42 4.41 13.60
C THR A 127 9.81 4.19 14.21
N ASP A 128 9.97 4.46 15.52
CA ASP A 128 11.24 4.32 16.23
C ASP A 128 11.75 2.87 16.20
N ALA A 129 10.85 1.89 16.37
CA ALA A 129 11.20 0.48 16.31
C ALA A 129 11.66 0.04 14.91
N ALA A 130 11.15 0.66 13.84
CA ALA A 130 11.45 0.32 12.46
C ALA A 130 12.66 1.08 11.88
N LEU A 131 12.90 2.31 12.33
CA LEU A 131 13.99 3.16 11.84
C LEU A 131 15.22 3.18 12.77
N GLY A 132 15.11 2.54 13.95
CA GLY A 132 16.21 2.40 14.88
C GLY A 132 17.38 1.54 14.35
N PRO A 133 18.58 1.69 14.91
CA PRO A 133 19.81 1.03 14.42
C PRO A 133 19.78 -0.50 14.48
N ASN A 134 18.91 -1.07 15.33
CA ASN A 134 18.77 -2.51 15.52
C ASN A 134 17.37 -3.02 15.10
N ALA A 135 16.73 -2.33 14.13
CA ALA A 135 15.39 -2.69 13.68
C ALA A 135 15.36 -4.12 13.12
N SER A 136 14.48 -4.95 13.67
CA SER A 136 14.24 -6.29 13.12
C SER A 136 13.44 -6.21 11.82
N ILE A 137 13.58 -7.20 10.93
CA ILE A 137 12.75 -7.33 9.72
C ILE A 137 11.26 -7.32 10.07
N GLY A 138 10.88 -7.89 11.22
CA GLY A 138 9.50 -7.85 11.72
C GLY A 138 9.01 -6.44 12.06
N ALA A 139 9.85 -5.62 12.70
CA ALA A 139 9.52 -4.24 13.04
C ALA A 139 9.38 -3.38 11.77
N VAL A 140 10.35 -3.47 10.85
CA VAL A 140 10.30 -2.80 9.54
C VAL A 140 9.06 -3.22 8.76
N GLY A 141 8.79 -4.52 8.68
CA GLY A 141 7.63 -5.05 7.98
C GLY A 141 6.29 -4.61 8.59
N ARG A 142 6.20 -4.52 9.93
CA ARG A 142 4.99 -4.02 10.61
C ARG A 142 4.77 -2.53 10.33
N TRP A 143 5.82 -1.71 10.39
CA TRP A 143 5.73 -0.28 10.08
C TRP A 143 5.31 -0.04 8.63
N ARG A 144 5.94 -0.73 7.67
CA ARG A 144 5.56 -0.67 6.25
C ARG A 144 4.13 -1.14 6.00
N ALA A 145 3.69 -2.19 6.68
CA ALA A 145 2.32 -2.67 6.61
C ALA A 145 1.32 -1.61 7.11
N THR A 146 1.61 -0.92 8.21
CA THR A 146 0.77 0.19 8.69
C THR A 146 0.69 1.30 7.66
N ILE A 147 1.81 1.76 7.09
CA ILE A 147 1.79 2.83 6.07
C ILE A 147 1.02 2.40 4.83
N ALA A 148 1.25 1.18 4.33
CA ALA A 148 0.53 0.66 3.17
C ALA A 148 -0.98 0.50 3.43
N HIS A 149 -1.35 0.21 4.67
CA HIS A 149 -2.74 0.13 5.09
C HIS A 149 -3.43 1.50 5.05
N GLU A 150 -2.81 2.52 5.65
CA GLU A 150 -3.32 3.89 5.58
C GLU A 150 -3.33 4.40 4.12
N ALA A 151 -2.32 4.06 3.32
CA ALA A 151 -2.32 4.35 1.89
C ALA A 151 -3.49 3.68 1.15
N ALA A 152 -3.85 2.45 1.51
CA ALA A 152 -5.02 1.78 0.96
C ALA A 152 -6.34 2.48 1.36
N HIS A 153 -6.43 3.02 2.58
CA HIS A 153 -7.55 3.87 2.98
C HIS A 153 -7.66 5.13 2.11
N VAL A 154 -6.56 5.84 1.90
CA VAL A 154 -6.53 7.03 1.04
C VAL A 154 -6.90 6.67 -0.40
N LEU A 155 -6.36 5.58 -0.93
CA LEU A 155 -6.56 5.14 -2.29
C LEU A 155 -8.00 4.69 -2.57
N LEU A 156 -8.59 3.88 -1.67
CA LEU A 156 -9.87 3.22 -1.91
C LEU A 156 -11.06 3.98 -1.35
N HIS A 157 -10.87 4.72 -0.25
CA HIS A 157 -11.97 5.25 0.56
C HIS A 157 -12.06 6.78 0.60
N ALA A 158 -11.05 7.53 0.14
CA ALA A 158 -11.10 9.00 0.17
C ALA A 158 -12.30 9.59 -0.60
N VAL A 159 -12.85 8.88 -1.58
CA VAL A 159 -14.04 9.30 -2.33
C VAL A 159 -15.31 9.36 -1.47
N LEU A 160 -15.35 8.63 -0.34
CA LEU A 160 -16.46 8.69 0.61
C LEU A 160 -16.50 10.00 1.42
N TYR A 161 -15.43 10.80 1.33
CA TYR A 161 -15.25 12.03 2.10
C TYR A 161 -15.13 13.24 1.15
N PRO A 162 -16.24 13.62 0.49
CA PRO A 162 -16.24 14.78 -0.38
C PRO A 162 -16.00 16.07 0.41
N ILE A 163 -15.34 17.04 -0.24
CA ILE A 163 -14.93 18.33 0.32
C ILE A 163 -16.10 19.10 0.95
N THR A 164 -17.34 18.87 0.48
CA THR A 164 -18.55 19.56 0.94
C THR A 164 -19.10 19.03 2.28
N ALA A 165 -18.60 17.90 2.81
CA ALA A 165 -19.04 17.39 4.11
C ALA A 165 -18.44 18.15 5.31
N ALA A 166 -17.35 18.90 5.09
CA ALA A 166 -16.66 19.70 6.10
C ALA A 166 -17.52 20.83 6.72
N SER A 167 -18.65 21.19 6.10
CA SER A 167 -19.58 22.21 6.60
C SER A 167 -20.74 21.66 7.46
N SER A 168 -20.81 20.35 7.71
CA SER A 168 -21.97 19.72 8.37
C SER A 168 -21.73 19.20 9.79
N GLY A 169 -20.64 19.62 10.47
CA GLY A 169 -20.42 19.32 11.89
C GLY A 169 -20.35 17.83 12.25
N ARG A 170 -20.29 16.93 11.26
CA ARG A 170 -20.09 15.50 11.48
C ARG A 170 -18.65 15.30 11.95
N ALA A 171 -18.51 14.76 13.15
CA ALA A 171 -17.26 14.46 13.82
C ALA A 171 -16.18 13.95 12.85
N ALA A 172 -14.95 14.46 13.04
CA ALA A 172 -13.77 14.10 12.26
C ALA A 172 -13.80 12.61 11.88
N SER A 173 -13.85 12.34 10.58
CA SER A 173 -14.08 11.00 10.06
C SER A 173 -12.79 10.19 10.13
N ARG A 174 -12.48 9.71 11.34
CA ARG A 174 -11.29 8.93 11.63
C ARG A 174 -11.57 7.46 11.33
N CYS A 175 -10.70 6.83 10.56
CA CYS A 175 -10.58 5.37 10.53
C CYS A 175 -9.48 5.01 11.51
N PHE A 176 -9.88 4.51 12.69
CA PHE A 176 -8.94 3.98 13.68
C PHE A 176 -8.64 2.53 13.35
N ARG A 177 -7.38 2.15 13.54
CA ARG A 177 -6.97 0.77 13.38
C ARG A 177 -6.30 0.17 14.61
N ASP A 178 -6.85 -1.00 14.99
CA ASP A 178 -6.18 -2.09 15.69
C ASP A 178 -5.57 -3.04 14.64
N VAL A 179 -4.27 -2.92 14.34
CA VAL A 179 -3.61 -3.87 13.44
C VAL A 179 -3.34 -5.16 14.22
N ILE A 180 -4.27 -6.12 14.12
CA ILE A 180 -4.11 -7.50 14.60
C ILE A 180 -3.65 -7.54 16.07
N ALA A 181 -4.52 -7.11 16.98
CA ALA A 181 -4.62 -7.81 18.26
C ALA A 181 -5.21 -9.19 17.96
N ASP A 182 -4.54 -10.25 18.43
CA ASP A 182 -4.95 -11.63 18.20
C ASP A 182 -6.46 -11.84 18.47
N GLY A 183 -7.21 -12.26 17.44
CA GLY A 183 -8.52 -12.89 17.62
C GLY A 183 -9.78 -12.09 17.25
N ALA A 184 -9.73 -10.77 17.02
CA ALA A 184 -10.92 -10.02 16.61
C ALA A 184 -11.04 -9.89 15.07
N ARG A 185 -12.11 -10.42 14.48
CA ARG A 185 -12.43 -10.20 13.05
C ARG A 185 -12.77 -8.71 12.84
N PRO A 186 -12.14 -7.99 11.89
CA PRO A 186 -12.58 -6.65 11.54
C PRO A 186 -14.05 -6.69 11.11
N ARG A 187 -14.93 -5.97 11.83
CA ARG A 187 -16.36 -5.90 11.49
C ARG A 187 -16.64 -4.86 10.39
N ASP A 188 -15.68 -3.97 10.12
CA ASP A 188 -15.78 -2.94 9.08
C ASP A 188 -15.20 -3.44 7.76
N TRP A 189 -16.00 -3.38 6.69
CA TRP A 189 -15.60 -3.76 5.35
C TRP A 189 -14.43 -2.92 4.81
N ARG A 190 -14.29 -1.67 5.28
CA ARG A 190 -13.18 -0.78 4.89
C ARG A 190 -11.85 -1.34 5.36
N GLU A 191 -11.79 -1.83 6.59
CA GLU A 191 -10.58 -2.46 7.16
C GLU A 191 -10.17 -3.73 6.40
N VAL A 192 -11.17 -4.50 5.96
CA VAL A 192 -10.94 -5.70 5.15
C VAL A 192 -10.37 -5.32 3.78
N GLN A 193 -10.96 -4.34 3.09
CA GLN A 193 -10.47 -3.88 1.80
C GLN A 193 -9.11 -3.17 1.91
N ALA A 194 -8.86 -2.41 2.97
CA ALA A 194 -7.58 -1.78 3.20
C ALA A 194 -6.48 -2.80 3.57
N ASN A 195 -6.82 -3.93 4.19
CA ASN A 195 -5.89 -5.08 4.31
C ASN A 195 -5.54 -5.69 2.95
N MET A 196 -6.53 -5.87 2.07
CA MET A 196 -6.30 -6.37 0.71
C MET A 196 -5.44 -5.38 -0.08
N GLY A 197 -5.74 -4.08 0.03
CA GLY A 197 -4.97 -3.00 -0.60
C GLY A 197 -3.53 -2.93 -0.09
N MET A 198 -3.33 -3.04 1.23
CA MET A 198 -2.00 -3.13 1.85
C MET A 198 -1.18 -4.29 1.25
N ALA A 199 -1.78 -5.48 1.13
CA ALA A 199 -1.11 -6.64 0.54
C ALA A 199 -0.79 -6.42 -0.94
N ALA A 200 -1.73 -5.87 -1.72
CA ALA A 200 -1.53 -5.59 -3.14
C ALA A 200 -0.47 -4.50 -3.40
N LEU A 201 -0.37 -3.50 -2.52
CA LEU A 201 0.63 -2.42 -2.60
C LEU A 201 2.03 -2.91 -2.22
N LEU A 202 2.16 -3.69 -1.14
CA LEU A 202 3.47 -4.17 -0.68
C LEU A 202 3.97 -5.40 -1.42
N MET A 203 3.06 -6.25 -1.90
CA MET A 203 3.37 -7.50 -2.59
C MET A 203 2.57 -7.61 -3.91
N PRO A 204 2.88 -6.78 -4.92
CA PRO A 204 2.14 -6.77 -6.18
C PRO A 204 2.14 -8.15 -6.83
N ARG A 205 0.93 -8.65 -7.14
CA ARG A 205 0.67 -10.06 -7.47
C ARG A 205 1.67 -10.67 -8.45
N SER A 206 1.88 -10.03 -9.61
CA SER A 206 2.73 -10.58 -10.66
C SER A 206 4.21 -10.56 -10.27
N VAL A 207 4.68 -9.51 -9.59
CA VAL A 207 6.09 -9.41 -9.16
C VAL A 207 6.35 -10.43 -8.06
N PHE A 208 5.45 -10.53 -7.07
CA PHE A 208 5.56 -11.49 -5.97
C PHE A 208 5.54 -12.94 -6.47
N ALA A 209 4.64 -13.28 -7.39
CA ALA A 209 4.58 -14.61 -8.00
C ALA A 209 5.86 -14.95 -8.76
N SER A 210 6.37 -14.05 -9.61
CA SER A 210 7.61 -14.29 -10.35
C SER A 210 8.82 -14.46 -9.45
N VAL A 211 8.96 -13.65 -8.39
CA VAL A 211 10.05 -13.81 -7.41
C VAL A 211 9.90 -15.14 -6.67
N ALA A 212 8.67 -15.58 -6.36
CA ALA A 212 8.42 -16.88 -5.75
C ALA A 212 8.84 -18.04 -6.67
N GLU A 213 8.49 -17.99 -7.96
CA GLU A 213 8.89 -18.98 -8.96
C GLU A 213 10.43 -19.05 -9.11
N LEU A 214 11.08 -17.89 -9.24
CA LEU A 214 12.54 -17.80 -9.31
C LEU A 214 13.22 -18.37 -8.05
N SER A 215 12.63 -18.14 -6.88
CA SER A 215 13.15 -18.64 -5.60
C SER A 215 12.99 -20.16 -5.43
N LEU A 216 12.08 -20.79 -6.19
CA LEU A 216 11.89 -22.23 -6.19
C LEU A 216 12.83 -22.95 -7.17
N ALA A 217 13.33 -22.28 -8.20
CA ALA A 217 14.16 -22.88 -9.25
C ALA A 217 15.39 -23.68 -8.72
N PRO A 218 16.11 -23.24 -7.66
CA PRO A 218 17.25 -23.99 -7.13
C PRO A 218 16.90 -25.36 -6.53
N PHE A 219 15.64 -25.61 -6.20
CA PHE A 219 15.18 -26.88 -5.61
C PHE A 219 14.77 -27.92 -6.68
N GLY A 220 14.93 -27.60 -7.96
CA GLY A 220 14.50 -28.45 -9.07
C GLY A 220 12.99 -28.42 -9.28
N PRO A 221 12.39 -29.50 -9.83
CA PRO A 221 10.95 -29.55 -10.08
C PRO A 221 10.17 -29.60 -8.76
N VAL A 222 9.76 -28.44 -8.28
CA VAL A 222 8.86 -28.28 -7.14
C VAL A 222 7.47 -27.94 -7.69
N VAL A 223 6.47 -28.71 -7.30
CA VAL A 223 5.07 -28.44 -7.62
C VAL A 223 4.40 -27.79 -6.41
N PRO A 224 4.02 -26.50 -6.47
CA PRO A 224 3.24 -25.89 -5.42
C PRO A 224 1.84 -26.54 -5.30
N PRO A 225 1.17 -26.46 -4.13
CA PRO A 225 1.60 -25.71 -2.95
C PRO A 225 2.66 -26.44 -2.11
N VAL A 226 3.70 -25.72 -1.68
CA VAL A 226 4.68 -26.25 -0.71
C VAL A 226 4.18 -26.06 0.73
N GLY A 227 4.50 -26.99 1.63
CA GLY A 227 4.16 -26.84 3.04
C GLY A 227 5.00 -25.76 3.72
N ALA A 228 4.38 -24.86 4.50
CA ALA A 228 5.07 -23.76 5.19
C ALA A 228 6.21 -24.19 6.13
N THR A 229 6.13 -25.42 6.66
CA THR A 229 7.11 -25.99 7.59
C THR A 229 8.18 -26.86 6.91
N THR A 230 8.14 -27.00 5.59
CA THR A 230 9.20 -27.69 4.83
C THR A 230 10.43 -26.80 4.71
N LEU A 231 11.61 -27.37 4.41
CA LEU A 231 12.82 -26.57 4.16
C LEU A 231 12.63 -25.60 3.01
N THR A 232 12.06 -26.07 1.89
CA THR A 232 11.72 -25.25 0.72
C THR A 232 10.71 -24.15 1.07
N GLY A 233 9.64 -24.48 1.80
CA GLY A 233 8.63 -23.51 2.22
C GLY A 233 9.19 -22.42 3.15
N ARG A 234 10.04 -22.79 4.12
CA ARG A 234 10.73 -21.82 4.99
C ARG A 234 11.65 -20.91 4.19
N HIS A 235 12.47 -21.47 3.30
CA HIS A 235 13.37 -20.69 2.45
C HIS A 235 12.59 -19.70 1.57
N LEU A 236 11.52 -20.15 0.93
CA LEU A 236 10.66 -19.31 0.09
C LEU A 236 10.08 -18.13 0.89
N VAL A 237 9.56 -18.39 2.09
CA VAL A 237 9.03 -17.34 2.98
C VAL A 237 10.11 -16.35 3.39
N ASP A 238 11.30 -16.84 3.76
CA ASP A 238 12.38 -16.00 4.26
C ASP A 238 12.91 -15.09 3.13
N VAL A 239 13.11 -15.63 1.93
CA VAL A 239 13.54 -14.88 0.74
C VAL A 239 12.51 -13.80 0.36
N LEU A 240 11.22 -14.15 0.28
CA LEU A 240 10.18 -13.19 -0.10
C LEU A 240 9.94 -12.13 0.98
N ALA A 241 9.94 -12.52 2.25
CA ALA A 241 9.80 -11.57 3.35
C ALA A 241 10.94 -10.57 3.37
N GLN A 242 12.18 -11.03 3.14
CA GLN A 242 13.35 -10.16 3.07
C GLN A 242 13.30 -9.24 1.84
N SER A 243 13.01 -9.80 0.66
CA SER A 243 13.03 -9.06 -0.61
C SER A 243 11.97 -7.96 -0.67
N PHE A 244 10.74 -8.27 -0.24
CA PHE A 244 9.65 -7.29 -0.20
C PHE A 244 9.64 -6.42 1.07
N GLN A 245 10.54 -6.71 2.03
CA GLN A 245 10.59 -6.09 3.36
C GLN A 245 9.23 -6.13 4.09
N VAL A 246 8.65 -7.32 4.17
CA VAL A 246 7.39 -7.59 4.87
C VAL A 246 7.62 -8.61 5.99
N SER A 247 6.64 -8.75 6.89
CA SER A 247 6.71 -9.83 7.89
C SER A 247 6.60 -11.21 7.23
N ARG A 248 7.23 -12.23 7.84
CA ARG A 248 7.09 -13.63 7.41
C ARG A 248 5.62 -14.06 7.32
N ARG A 249 4.80 -13.62 8.28
CA ARG A 249 3.36 -13.91 8.31
C ARG A 249 2.64 -13.34 7.09
N ALA A 250 2.95 -12.09 6.70
CA ALA A 250 2.36 -11.46 5.52
C ALA A 250 2.76 -12.22 4.23
N ALA A 251 4.04 -12.61 4.11
CA ALA A 251 4.53 -13.40 2.99
C ALA A 251 3.83 -14.78 2.92
N VAL A 252 3.65 -15.47 4.04
CA VAL A 252 2.91 -16.75 4.11
C VAL A 252 1.47 -16.62 3.63
N ILE A 253 0.75 -15.60 4.12
CA ILE A 253 -0.64 -15.35 3.69
C ILE A 253 -0.68 -15.10 2.18
N ARG A 254 0.21 -14.26 1.66
CA ARG A 254 0.27 -13.95 0.24
C ARG A 254 0.62 -15.15 -0.63
N LEU A 255 1.59 -15.97 -0.20
CA LEU A 255 1.94 -17.23 -0.87
C LEU A 255 0.75 -18.19 -0.93
N ALA A 256 -0.03 -18.27 0.15
CA ALA A 256 -1.22 -19.12 0.20
C ALA A 256 -2.33 -18.60 -0.71
N GLU A 257 -2.61 -17.29 -0.70
CA GLU A 257 -3.57 -16.65 -1.62
C GLU A 257 -3.24 -16.88 -3.10
N LEU A 258 -1.96 -16.99 -3.41
CA LEU A 258 -1.46 -17.22 -4.77
C LEU A 258 -1.25 -18.70 -5.11
N GLY A 259 -1.56 -19.62 -4.19
CA GLY A 259 -1.45 -21.06 -4.42
C GLY A 259 -0.03 -21.63 -4.34
N PHE A 260 0.96 -20.84 -3.93
CA PHE A 260 2.33 -21.30 -3.75
C PHE A 260 2.52 -22.11 -2.46
N MET A 261 1.65 -21.92 -1.47
CA MET A 261 1.78 -22.52 -0.15
C MET A 261 0.45 -23.06 0.36
N SER A 262 0.50 -24.21 1.03
CA SER A 262 -0.61 -24.69 1.83
C SER A 262 -0.44 -24.16 3.24
N LEU A 263 -1.43 -23.39 3.71
CA LEU A 263 -1.59 -23.20 5.14
C LEU A 263 -2.04 -24.56 5.65
N SER A 264 -1.18 -25.29 6.35
CA SER A 264 -1.60 -26.53 7.01
C SER A 264 -2.89 -26.23 7.75
N ALA A 265 -3.97 -26.92 7.38
CA ALA A 265 -5.21 -26.86 8.13
C ALA A 265 -4.88 -27.26 9.57
N ALA A 266 -5.16 -26.40 10.54
CA ALA A 266 -5.71 -26.94 11.77
C ALA A 266 -6.91 -27.82 11.35
N PRO A 267 -7.12 -29.00 11.95
CA PRO A 267 -8.23 -29.88 11.57
C PRO A 267 -9.52 -29.04 11.50
N ASP A 268 -10.30 -29.27 10.44
CA ASP A 268 -11.56 -28.57 10.19
C ASP A 268 -12.36 -28.52 11.51
N PRO A 269 -12.70 -27.34 12.06
CA PRO A 269 -13.52 -27.26 13.26
C PRO A 269 -14.92 -27.86 13.06
N ARG A 270 -15.35 -28.15 11.83
CA ARG A 270 -16.58 -28.89 11.53
C ARG A 270 -16.42 -30.42 11.65
N ALA A 271 -15.21 -30.94 11.78
CA ALA A 271 -14.96 -32.36 12.07
C ALA A 271 -15.24 -32.72 13.55
N LEU A 272 -15.69 -31.75 14.36
CA LEU A 272 -16.10 -31.91 15.76
C LEU A 272 -17.51 -31.36 16.02
N GLU A 273 -18.41 -31.42 15.04
CA GLU A 273 -19.85 -31.33 15.34
C GLU A 273 -20.26 -32.60 16.12
N PRO A 274 -20.85 -32.48 17.32
CA PRO A 274 -21.35 -33.65 18.03
C PRO A 274 -22.50 -34.25 17.22
N VAL A 275 -22.42 -35.56 16.97
CA VAL A 275 -23.54 -36.34 16.46
C VAL A 275 -24.72 -36.13 17.42
N GLU A 276 -25.70 -35.33 17.01
CA GLU A 276 -27.01 -35.28 17.66
C GLU A 276 -27.58 -36.70 17.64
N ARG A 277 -27.51 -37.37 18.80
CA ARG A 277 -28.21 -38.62 19.00
C ARG A 277 -29.69 -38.31 19.00
N LYS A 278 -30.35 -38.65 17.89
CA LYS A 278 -31.81 -38.75 17.82
C LYS A 278 -32.29 -39.65 18.97
N PRO A 279 -33.24 -39.22 19.82
CA PRO A 279 -33.79 -40.12 20.83
C PRO A 279 -34.47 -41.30 20.14
N ALA A 280 -34.18 -42.49 20.65
CA ALA A 280 -34.79 -43.75 20.21
C ALA A 280 -36.32 -43.72 20.46
N PRO A 281 -37.11 -44.45 19.64
CA PRO A 281 -38.58 -44.47 19.74
C PRO A 281 -39.09 -45.01 21.07
#